data_AF-A0A934E2U5-F1
#
_entry.id   AF-A0A934E2U5-F1
#
_cell.length_a   1.000
_cell.length_b   1.000
_cell.length_c   1.000
_cell.angle_alpha   90.00
_cell.angle_beta   90.00
_cell.angle_gamma   90.00
#
_symmetry.space_group_name_H-M   'P 1'
#
loop_
_entity.id
_entity.type
_entity.pdbx_description
1 polymer ?
#
loop_
_entity_poly.entity_id
_entity_poly.type
_entity_poly.pdbx_seq_one_letter_code
_entity_poly.pdbx_strand_id
1 'polypeptide(L)'
;MIPDITPIKPDTVFDGGDLDCGSGLILLIREHMLKTPVDGILEMRSREPTVADDLPPWCRMVGHEYLGFLTAEGFVRYFVRRRATREAEAETQALARDKQEAKSFEWRARVRSIGHQHSKCYARNFTFDIGQPASFEEKDSYPSAIEYLLGAVGGSLTTGFASDCSRAGLDVDDIEISISARLHNILAHLGVEEGDPSFESIAVKCFVSTFADEDTVKTIWAGTVNRSPLVATLKKGTHMDIRLAIV
;
A
#
# COMPACT_ATOMS: atom_id res chain seq x y z
N MET A 1 -37.56 4.54 4.62
CA MET A 1 -37.18 5.01 5.96
C MET A 1 -35.80 4.45 6.23
N ILE A 2 -34.77 5.31 6.30
CA ILE A 2 -33.42 4.86 6.69
C ILE A 2 -33.52 4.55 8.20
N PRO A 3 -33.14 3.36 8.67
CA PRO A 3 -33.15 3.05 10.09
C PRO A 3 -32.31 4.07 10.85
N ASP A 4 -32.75 4.49 12.04
CA ASP A 4 -31.87 5.23 12.94
C ASP A 4 -30.75 4.30 13.42
N ILE A 5 -29.56 4.52 12.89
CA ILE A 5 -28.37 3.69 13.13
C ILE A 5 -27.42 4.29 14.17
N THR A 6 -27.74 5.46 14.74
CA THR A 6 -26.93 6.10 15.78
C THR A 6 -26.73 5.24 17.04
N PRO A 7 -27.69 4.41 17.52
CA PRO A 7 -27.51 3.59 18.72
C PRO A 7 -26.87 2.21 18.46
N ILE A 8 -26.39 1.93 17.24
CA ILE A 8 -25.84 0.60 16.92
C ILE A 8 -24.51 0.35 17.64
N LYS A 9 -24.46 -0.76 18.40
CA LYS A 9 -23.22 -1.30 18.95
C LYS A 9 -22.68 -2.40 18.01
N PRO A 10 -21.50 -2.23 17.41
CA PRO A 10 -20.90 -3.26 16.56
C PRO A 10 -20.31 -4.41 17.38
N ASP A 11 -20.31 -5.61 16.80
CA ASP A 11 -19.67 -6.82 17.33
C ASP A 11 -18.22 -6.95 16.86
N THR A 12 -17.91 -6.45 15.67
CA THR A 12 -16.56 -6.44 15.11
C THR A 12 -16.32 -5.08 14.48
N VAL A 13 -15.11 -4.55 14.63
CA VAL A 13 -14.71 -3.25 14.07
C VAL A 13 -13.36 -3.42 13.38
N PHE A 14 -13.21 -2.86 12.18
CA PHE A 14 -11.91 -2.68 11.56
C PHE A 14 -11.82 -1.37 10.78
N ASP A 15 -10.61 -0.84 10.64
CA ASP A 15 -10.32 0.34 9.82
C ASP A 15 -9.67 -0.11 8.50
N GLY A 16 -10.39 0.12 7.41
CA GLY A 16 -9.96 -0.14 6.04
C GLY A 16 -9.05 0.94 5.47
N GLY A 17 -8.88 2.08 6.16
CA GLY A 17 -8.02 3.16 5.71
C GLY A 17 -8.48 3.76 4.39
N ASP A 18 -7.49 4.01 3.54
CA ASP A 18 -7.62 4.54 2.17
C ASP A 18 -7.60 3.41 1.12
N LEU A 19 -7.86 2.16 1.53
CA LEU A 19 -7.86 1.02 0.61
C LEU A 19 -9.15 0.99 -0.21
N ASP A 20 -8.99 0.77 -1.51
CA ASP A 20 -10.05 0.40 -2.44
C ASP A 20 -10.13 -1.14 -2.61
N CYS A 21 -11.09 -1.58 -3.42
CA CYS A 21 -11.25 -3.01 -3.74
C CYS A 21 -9.99 -3.61 -4.39
N GLY A 22 -9.25 -2.84 -5.22
CA GLY A 22 -8.07 -3.30 -5.95
C GLY A 22 -6.78 -3.37 -5.12
N SER A 23 -6.71 -2.61 -4.03
CA SER A 23 -5.60 -2.55 -3.07
C SER A 23 -5.82 -3.43 -1.84
N GLY A 24 -6.97 -4.13 -1.77
CA GLY A 24 -7.19 -5.24 -0.84
C GLY A 24 -8.31 -5.04 0.18
N LEU A 25 -9.10 -3.96 0.11
CA LEU A 25 -10.20 -3.72 1.06
C LEU A 25 -11.20 -4.89 1.09
N ILE A 26 -11.51 -5.46 -0.08
CA ILE A 26 -12.47 -6.57 -0.18
C ILE A 26 -12.03 -7.82 0.61
N LEU A 27 -10.72 -8.09 0.64
CA LEU A 27 -10.16 -9.21 1.42
C LEU A 27 -10.35 -8.96 2.91
N LEU A 28 -10.15 -7.71 3.36
CA LEU A 28 -10.33 -7.32 4.75
C LEU A 28 -11.79 -7.36 5.18
N ILE A 29 -12.71 -6.87 4.34
CA ILE A 29 -14.16 -6.92 4.60
C ILE A 29 -14.59 -8.38 4.80
N ARG A 30 -14.30 -9.26 3.84
CA ARG A 30 -14.68 -10.67 3.91
C ARG A 30 -14.09 -11.38 5.13
N GLU A 31 -12.82 -11.10 5.45
CA GLU A 31 -12.18 -11.70 6.62
C GLU A 31 -12.84 -11.28 7.94
N HIS A 32 -13.21 -10.00 8.09
CA HIS A 32 -13.87 -9.51 9.30
C HIS A 32 -15.36 -9.89 9.35
N MET A 33 -16.04 -9.98 8.21
CA MET A 33 -17.39 -10.53 8.13
C MET A 33 -17.42 -11.97 8.63
N LEU A 34 -16.46 -12.82 8.23
CA LEU A 34 -16.38 -14.20 8.73
C LEU A 34 -16.11 -14.30 10.24
N LYS A 35 -15.43 -13.31 10.83
CA LYS A 35 -15.19 -13.23 12.29
C LYS A 35 -16.41 -12.68 13.06
N THR A 36 -17.28 -11.92 12.41
CA THR A 36 -18.48 -11.33 13.01
C THR A 36 -19.50 -12.43 13.30
N PRO A 37 -20.16 -12.50 14.47
CA PRO A 37 -21.22 -13.48 14.73
C PRO A 37 -22.36 -13.39 13.70
N VAL A 38 -23.07 -14.50 13.48
CA VAL A 38 -24.31 -14.48 12.68
C VAL A 38 -25.31 -13.51 13.33
N ASP A 39 -25.97 -12.69 12.49
CA ASP A 39 -26.82 -11.56 12.88
C ASP A 39 -26.12 -10.44 13.66
N GLY A 40 -24.81 -10.59 13.91
CA GLY A 40 -23.94 -9.56 14.44
C GLY A 40 -23.60 -8.49 13.41
N ILE A 41 -23.08 -7.38 13.89
CA ILE A 41 -22.83 -6.16 13.12
C ILE A 41 -21.33 -5.90 13.00
N LEU A 42 -20.85 -5.77 11.77
CA LEU A 42 -19.53 -5.27 11.43
C LEU A 42 -19.59 -3.75 11.25
N GLU A 43 -18.73 -3.02 11.95
CA GLU A 43 -18.37 -1.64 11.62
C GLU A 43 -17.07 -1.64 10.80
N MET A 44 -17.15 -1.11 9.59
CA MET A 44 -15.98 -0.80 8.77
C MET A 44 -15.79 0.71 8.73
N ARG A 45 -14.59 1.19 9.08
CA ARG A 45 -14.19 2.59 8.89
C ARG A 45 -13.43 2.73 7.59
N SER A 46 -13.75 3.73 6.79
CA SER A 46 -13.05 3.98 5.53
C SER A 46 -13.01 5.46 5.19
N ARG A 47 -11.92 5.85 4.54
CA ARG A 47 -11.67 7.17 3.95
C ARG A 47 -11.78 7.14 2.43
N GLU A 48 -11.87 5.95 1.86
CA GLU A 48 -11.99 5.71 0.42
C GLU A 48 -13.42 6.05 -0.05
N PRO A 49 -13.59 7.08 -0.91
CA PRO A 49 -14.91 7.56 -1.32
C PRO A 49 -15.76 6.52 -2.05
N THR A 50 -15.14 5.64 -2.84
CA THR A 50 -15.85 4.64 -3.66
C THR A 50 -16.64 3.61 -2.84
N VAL A 51 -16.28 3.44 -1.56
CA VAL A 51 -16.97 2.51 -0.64
C VAL A 51 -18.46 2.81 -0.49
N ALA A 52 -18.86 4.08 -0.52
CA ALA A 52 -20.26 4.47 -0.38
C ALA A 52 -21.13 3.89 -1.52
N ASP A 53 -20.56 3.80 -2.71
CA ASP A 53 -21.24 3.30 -3.91
C ASP A 53 -21.12 1.77 -4.04
N ASP A 54 -19.98 1.20 -3.64
CA ASP A 54 -19.66 -0.22 -3.87
C ASP A 54 -20.16 -1.17 -2.76
N LEU A 55 -20.15 -0.72 -1.50
CA LEU A 55 -20.47 -1.58 -0.36
C LEU A 55 -21.95 -2.04 -0.33
N PRO A 56 -22.96 -1.17 -0.57
CA PRO A 56 -24.35 -1.61 -0.55
C PRO A 56 -24.71 -2.65 -1.64
N PRO A 57 -24.30 -2.48 -2.92
CA PRO A 57 -24.43 -3.52 -3.93
C PRO A 57 -23.70 -4.81 -3.54
N TRP A 58 -22.49 -4.72 -3.02
CA TRP A 58 -21.74 -5.90 -2.57
C TRP A 58 -22.50 -6.68 -1.48
N CYS A 59 -23.03 -5.99 -0.46
CA CYS A 59 -23.83 -6.62 0.61
C CYS A 59 -25.03 -7.39 0.02
N ARG A 60 -25.76 -6.78 -0.91
CA ARG A 60 -26.91 -7.44 -1.59
C ARG A 60 -26.48 -8.69 -2.36
N MET A 61 -25.35 -8.61 -3.06
CA MET A 61 -24.83 -9.72 -3.87
C MET A 61 -24.42 -10.92 -3.02
N VAL A 62 -23.84 -10.69 -1.84
CA VAL A 62 -23.36 -11.76 -0.94
C VAL A 62 -24.37 -12.16 0.14
N GLY A 63 -25.53 -11.48 0.21
CA GLY A 63 -26.61 -11.79 1.15
C GLY A 63 -26.43 -11.18 2.55
N HIS A 64 -25.57 -10.19 2.70
CA HIS A 64 -25.48 -9.39 3.93
C HIS A 64 -26.43 -8.20 3.89
N GLU A 65 -26.79 -7.68 5.05
CA GLU A 65 -27.68 -6.53 5.16
C GLU A 65 -26.88 -5.27 5.47
N TYR A 66 -26.87 -4.35 4.52
CA TYR A 66 -26.31 -3.02 4.73
C TYR A 66 -27.27 -2.18 5.57
N LEU A 67 -26.80 -1.72 6.74
CA LEU A 67 -27.61 -0.97 7.70
C LEU A 67 -27.55 0.55 7.47
N GLY A 68 -26.46 1.03 6.86
CA GLY A 68 -26.24 2.44 6.56
C GLY A 68 -24.83 2.90 6.95
N PHE A 69 -24.65 4.21 7.01
CA PHE A 69 -23.38 4.83 7.37
C PHE A 69 -23.56 6.04 8.30
N LEU A 70 -22.53 6.31 9.10
CA LEU A 70 -22.41 7.52 9.90
C LEU A 70 -21.14 8.26 9.49
N THR A 71 -21.25 9.57 9.29
CA THR A 71 -20.06 10.41 9.07
C THR A 71 -19.39 10.66 10.41
N ALA A 72 -18.08 10.48 10.46
CA ALA A 72 -17.22 10.85 11.58
C ALA A 72 -16.18 11.87 11.11
N GLU A 73 -15.45 12.45 12.05
CA GLU A 73 -14.36 13.37 11.70
C GLU A 73 -13.25 12.61 10.96
N GLY A 74 -13.03 12.96 9.70
CA GLY A 74 -11.98 12.39 8.86
C GLY A 74 -12.23 11.00 8.27
N PHE A 75 -13.38 10.35 8.52
CA PHE A 75 -13.73 9.04 7.92
C PHE A 75 -15.24 8.75 7.98
N VAL A 76 -15.68 7.73 7.24
CA VAL A 76 -17.06 7.23 7.26
C VAL A 76 -17.13 5.86 7.93
N ARG A 77 -18.12 5.67 8.81
CA ARG A 77 -18.43 4.41 9.49
C ARG A 77 -19.55 3.70 8.73
N TYR A 78 -19.28 2.54 8.19
CA TYR A 78 -20.26 1.70 7.48
C TYR A 78 -20.67 0.52 8.35
N PHE A 79 -21.97 0.21 8.38
CA PHE A 79 -22.51 -0.86 9.23
C PHE A 79 -23.14 -1.95 8.37
N VAL A 80 -22.67 -3.18 8.57
CA VAL A 80 -23.14 -4.37 7.84
C VAL A 80 -23.54 -5.44 8.85
N ARG A 81 -24.77 -5.94 8.76
CA ARG A 81 -25.22 -7.10 9.54
C ARG A 81 -24.89 -8.38 8.79
N ARG A 82 -24.15 -9.27 9.44
CA ARG A 82 -23.88 -10.61 8.93
C ARG A 82 -25.18 -11.41 8.94
N ARG A 83 -25.50 -12.10 7.85
CA ARG A 83 -26.60 -13.05 7.81
C ARG A 83 -26.08 -14.48 7.66
N ALA A 84 -26.74 -15.45 8.30
CA ALA A 84 -26.48 -16.88 8.08
C ALA A 84 -27.19 -17.32 6.80
N THR A 85 -26.56 -17.05 5.68
CA THR A 85 -27.05 -17.35 4.34
C THR A 85 -26.30 -18.56 3.79
N ARG A 86 -26.88 -19.30 2.81
CA ARG A 86 -26.13 -20.33 2.06
C ARG A 86 -24.94 -19.69 1.33
N GLU A 87 -25.08 -18.41 1.05
CA GLU A 87 -24.10 -17.50 0.52
C GLU A 87 -22.91 -17.28 1.47
N ALA A 88 -23.02 -17.53 2.78
CA ALA A 88 -21.89 -17.43 3.73
C ALA A 88 -20.86 -18.57 3.58
N GLU A 89 -21.33 -19.79 3.23
CA GLU A 89 -20.42 -20.89 2.85
C GLU A 89 -19.74 -20.58 1.51
N ALA A 90 -20.50 -20.01 0.55
CA ALA A 90 -19.96 -19.52 -0.70
C ALA A 90 -18.97 -18.35 -0.50
N GLU A 91 -19.18 -17.49 0.49
CA GLU A 91 -18.30 -16.39 0.87
C GLU A 91 -16.97 -16.90 1.43
N THR A 92 -17.00 -17.96 2.24
CA THR A 92 -15.77 -18.61 2.72
C THR A 92 -14.95 -19.15 1.56
N GLN A 93 -15.60 -19.82 0.59
CA GLN A 93 -14.94 -20.29 -0.63
C GLN A 93 -14.47 -19.13 -1.52
N ALA A 94 -15.25 -18.05 -1.61
CA ALA A 94 -14.89 -16.86 -2.36
C ALA A 94 -13.67 -16.18 -1.73
N LEU A 95 -13.62 -16.01 -0.41
CA LEU A 95 -12.43 -15.50 0.29
C LEU A 95 -11.21 -16.39 0.05
N ALA A 96 -11.37 -17.72 0.07
CA ALA A 96 -10.28 -18.63 -0.22
C ALA A 96 -9.76 -18.46 -1.66
N ARG A 97 -10.66 -18.28 -2.64
CA ARG A 97 -10.31 -17.98 -4.04
C ARG A 97 -9.62 -16.63 -4.17
N ASP A 98 -10.19 -15.56 -3.63
CA ASP A 98 -9.57 -14.23 -3.69
C ASP A 98 -8.19 -14.23 -3.02
N LYS A 99 -8.03 -14.92 -1.88
CA LYS A 99 -6.72 -15.10 -1.23
C LYS A 99 -5.74 -15.87 -2.11
N GLN A 100 -6.20 -16.87 -2.85
CA GLN A 100 -5.37 -17.64 -3.77
C GLN A 100 -4.97 -16.78 -4.99
N GLU A 101 -5.92 -16.05 -5.57
CA GLU A 101 -5.67 -15.13 -6.68
C GLU A 101 -4.66 -14.05 -6.28
N ALA A 102 -4.84 -13.43 -5.11
CA ALA A 102 -3.91 -12.45 -4.56
C ALA A 102 -2.50 -13.01 -4.35
N LYS A 103 -2.38 -14.26 -3.88
CA LYS A 103 -1.07 -14.95 -3.72
C LYS A 103 -0.39 -15.23 -5.06
N SER A 104 -1.18 -15.47 -6.11
CA SER A 104 -0.68 -15.70 -7.47
C SER A 104 -0.62 -14.45 -8.33
N PHE A 105 -0.87 -13.26 -7.75
CA PHE A 105 -0.88 -12.02 -8.50
C PHE A 105 0.50 -11.73 -9.08
N GLU A 106 0.55 -11.42 -10.38
CA GLU A 106 1.78 -11.14 -11.10
C GLU A 106 1.73 -9.72 -11.67
N TRP A 107 2.61 -8.86 -11.17
CA TRP A 107 2.84 -7.55 -11.76
C TRP A 107 3.60 -7.70 -13.07
N ARG A 108 3.06 -7.12 -14.16
CA ARG A 108 3.66 -7.21 -15.50
C ARG A 108 3.96 -5.82 -16.04
N ALA A 109 5.14 -5.68 -16.63
CA ALA A 109 5.56 -4.52 -17.40
C ALA A 109 6.18 -4.99 -18.72
N ARG A 110 6.01 -4.20 -19.77
CA ARG A 110 6.73 -4.38 -21.04
C ARG A 110 7.62 -3.17 -21.26
N VAL A 111 8.90 -3.39 -21.49
CA VAL A 111 9.88 -2.33 -21.69
C VAL A 111 10.47 -2.47 -23.08
N ARG A 112 10.53 -1.37 -23.83
CA ARG A 112 11.08 -1.33 -25.18
C ARG A 112 12.14 -0.25 -25.27
N SER A 113 13.34 -0.60 -25.73
CA SER A 113 14.33 0.40 -26.12
C SER A 113 13.77 1.27 -27.26
N ILE A 114 13.82 2.58 -27.06
CA ILE A 114 13.37 3.55 -28.06
C ILE A 114 14.48 4.58 -28.24
N GLY A 115 15.05 4.68 -29.44
CA GLY A 115 16.11 5.65 -29.72
C GLY A 115 17.39 5.46 -28.89
N HIS A 116 18.15 6.56 -28.76
CA HIS A 116 19.43 6.57 -28.05
C HIS A 116 19.21 6.69 -26.54
N GLN A 117 19.81 5.79 -25.76
CA GLN A 117 19.96 5.88 -24.30
C GLN A 117 18.65 6.00 -23.48
N HIS A 118 17.53 5.50 -23.98
CA HIS A 118 16.30 5.38 -23.17
C HIS A 118 15.38 4.25 -23.66
N SER A 119 14.39 3.95 -22.82
CA SER A 119 13.38 2.93 -23.03
C SER A 119 12.01 3.45 -22.61
N LYS A 120 10.95 2.91 -23.21
CA LYS A 120 9.58 3.17 -22.82
C LYS A 120 9.01 1.95 -22.09
N CYS A 121 8.52 2.17 -20.86
CA CYS A 121 7.89 1.17 -20.03
C CYS A 121 6.36 1.30 -20.10
N TYR A 122 5.69 0.17 -20.28
CA TYR A 122 4.24 0.04 -20.27
C TYR A 122 3.83 -0.85 -19.10
N ALA A 123 3.08 -0.30 -18.14
CA ALA A 123 2.60 -1.01 -16.97
C ALA A 123 1.12 -0.68 -16.72
N ARG A 124 0.23 -1.66 -16.89
CA ARG A 124 -1.23 -1.45 -16.88
C ARG A 124 -1.65 -0.32 -17.85
N ASN A 125 -2.28 0.73 -17.34
CA ASN A 125 -2.71 1.92 -18.06
C ASN A 125 -1.68 3.07 -18.00
N PHE A 126 -0.47 2.81 -17.51
CA PHE A 126 0.61 3.79 -17.40
C PHE A 126 1.67 3.58 -18.47
N THR A 127 2.29 4.68 -18.89
CA THR A 127 3.47 4.69 -19.75
C THR A 127 4.45 5.73 -19.21
N PHE A 128 5.73 5.37 -19.12
CA PHE A 128 6.79 6.26 -18.68
C PHE A 128 8.11 5.92 -19.36
N ASP A 129 8.99 6.91 -19.49
CA ASP A 129 10.31 6.77 -20.10
C ASP A 129 11.36 6.51 -19.02
N ILE A 130 12.28 5.59 -19.29
CA ILE A 130 13.41 5.23 -18.43
C ILE A 130 14.67 5.55 -19.21
N GLY A 131 15.55 6.37 -18.63
CA GLY A 131 16.83 6.73 -19.20
C GLY A 131 17.86 5.59 -19.15
N GLN A 132 19.12 5.97 -18.99
CA GLN A 132 20.23 5.02 -18.92
C GLN A 132 20.14 4.14 -17.66
N PRO A 133 20.81 2.97 -17.63
CA PRO A 133 20.84 2.14 -16.43
C PRO A 133 21.39 2.89 -15.19
N ALA A 134 22.52 3.58 -15.35
CA ALA A 134 23.11 4.50 -14.41
C ALA A 134 23.56 5.76 -15.17
N SER A 135 23.36 6.94 -14.60
CA SER A 135 23.84 8.20 -15.18
C SER A 135 24.68 8.98 -14.16
N PHE A 136 25.65 9.75 -14.68
CA PHE A 136 26.48 10.69 -13.92
C PHE A 136 26.32 12.13 -14.43
N GLU A 137 25.41 12.32 -15.39
CA GLU A 137 25.17 13.65 -15.93
C GLU A 137 24.43 14.49 -14.90
N GLU A 138 24.76 15.78 -14.84
CA GLU A 138 23.99 16.73 -14.03
C GLU A 138 22.56 16.89 -14.57
N LYS A 139 22.35 16.62 -15.86
CA LYS A 139 21.07 16.81 -16.54
C LYS A 139 20.83 15.77 -17.62
N ASP A 140 19.94 14.83 -17.31
CA ASP A 140 19.35 13.91 -18.30
C ASP A 140 17.97 14.36 -18.78
N SER A 141 17.54 13.83 -19.93
CA SER A 141 16.14 13.99 -20.40
C SER A 141 15.16 13.09 -19.65
N TYR A 142 15.64 11.97 -19.10
CA TYR A 142 14.84 10.96 -18.41
C TYR A 142 15.61 10.42 -17.20
N PRO A 143 14.94 10.12 -16.08
CA PRO A 143 15.60 9.51 -14.93
C PRO A 143 16.20 8.16 -15.29
N SER A 144 17.37 7.86 -14.72
CA SER A 144 18.04 6.56 -14.85
C SER A 144 17.25 5.43 -14.18
N ALA A 145 17.57 4.19 -14.53
CA ALA A 145 16.94 3.02 -13.92
C ALA A 145 17.22 2.94 -12.40
N ILE A 146 18.42 3.33 -11.96
CA ILE A 146 18.76 3.43 -10.53
C ILE A 146 17.84 4.44 -9.83
N GLU A 147 17.67 5.64 -10.39
CA GLU A 147 16.80 6.66 -9.80
C GLU A 147 15.33 6.23 -9.76
N TYR A 148 14.86 5.50 -10.77
CA TYR A 148 13.53 4.88 -10.74
C TYR A 148 13.38 3.87 -9.60
N LEU A 149 14.40 3.03 -9.35
CA LEU A 149 14.38 2.12 -8.20
C LEU A 149 14.33 2.88 -6.87
N LEU A 150 15.17 3.91 -6.71
CA LEU A 150 15.20 4.71 -5.49
C LEU A 150 13.89 5.46 -5.27
N GLY A 151 13.35 6.08 -6.33
CA GLY A 151 12.04 6.73 -6.31
C GLY A 151 10.91 5.77 -5.99
N ALA A 152 10.95 4.53 -6.50
CA ALA A 152 9.97 3.50 -6.17
C ALA A 152 10.05 3.06 -4.70
N VAL A 153 11.26 2.91 -4.14
CA VAL A 153 11.44 2.61 -2.70
C VAL A 153 10.92 3.76 -1.84
N GLY A 154 11.32 5.00 -2.16
CA GLY A 154 10.89 6.20 -1.46
C GLY A 154 9.36 6.35 -1.51
N GLY A 155 8.78 6.34 -2.71
CA GLY A 155 7.33 6.48 -2.90
C GLY A 155 6.52 5.36 -2.24
N SER A 156 7.04 4.12 -2.25
CA SER A 156 6.39 3.00 -1.55
C SER A 156 6.37 3.22 -0.05
N LEU A 157 7.44 3.74 0.54
CA LEU A 157 7.53 3.97 1.97
C LEU A 157 6.78 5.22 2.42
N THR A 158 6.83 6.33 1.70
CA THR A 158 6.07 7.54 2.04
C THR A 158 4.57 7.27 2.01
N THR A 159 4.08 6.70 0.90
CA THR A 159 2.65 6.36 0.74
C THR A 159 2.23 5.32 1.78
N GLY A 160 3.02 4.26 1.95
CA GLY A 160 2.72 3.21 2.92
C GLY A 160 2.67 3.73 4.36
N PHE A 161 3.58 4.63 4.72
CA PHE A 161 3.64 5.20 6.06
C PHE A 161 2.47 6.15 6.30
N ALA A 162 2.14 7.01 5.33
CA ALA A 162 0.96 7.88 5.39
C ALA A 162 -0.33 7.05 5.61
N SER A 163 -0.53 5.99 4.84
CA SER A 163 -1.69 5.10 4.99
C SER A 163 -1.71 4.38 6.35
N ASP A 164 -0.56 3.95 6.85
CA ASP A 164 -0.46 3.28 8.14
C ASP A 164 -0.72 4.26 9.31
N CYS A 165 -0.26 5.52 9.23
CA CYS A 165 -0.57 6.60 10.17
C CYS A 165 -2.06 6.93 10.15
N SER A 166 -2.63 7.13 8.96
CA SER A 166 -4.07 7.36 8.75
C SER A 166 -4.91 6.27 9.42
N ARG A 167 -4.60 4.99 9.19
CA ARG A 167 -5.29 3.85 9.83
C ARG A 167 -5.12 3.80 11.36
N ALA A 168 -4.01 4.32 11.88
CA ALA A 168 -3.78 4.43 13.32
C ALA A 168 -4.46 5.66 13.95
N GLY A 169 -5.10 6.52 13.16
CA GLY A 169 -5.65 7.79 13.61
C GLY A 169 -4.56 8.80 14.01
N LEU A 170 -3.36 8.67 13.45
CA LEU A 170 -2.23 9.55 13.70
C LEU A 170 -2.23 10.66 12.66
N ASP A 171 -2.38 11.90 13.12
CA ASP A 171 -2.37 13.10 12.28
C ASP A 171 -0.92 13.47 11.93
N VAL A 172 -0.63 13.60 10.63
CA VAL A 172 0.71 13.86 10.11
C VAL A 172 0.62 15.03 9.14
N ASP A 173 1.41 16.06 9.41
CA ASP A 173 1.45 17.26 8.58
C ASP A 173 2.26 17.04 7.30
N ASP A 174 3.39 16.35 7.40
CA ASP A 174 4.27 16.08 6.27
C ASP A 174 5.10 14.79 6.43
N ILE A 175 5.38 14.13 5.30
CA ILE A 175 6.27 12.96 5.20
C ILE A 175 7.19 13.13 4.00
N GLU A 176 8.49 13.23 4.25
CA GLU A 176 9.52 13.28 3.21
C GLU A 176 10.50 12.11 3.36
N ILE A 177 10.92 11.51 2.24
CA ILE A 177 12.02 10.55 2.24
C ILE A 177 13.16 11.06 1.37
N SER A 178 14.33 11.19 1.99
CA SER A 178 15.61 11.30 1.30
C SER A 178 16.19 9.90 1.13
N ILE A 179 16.59 9.55 -0.09
CA ILE A 179 17.18 8.25 -0.42
C ILE A 179 18.44 8.43 -1.24
N SER A 180 19.47 7.64 -0.93
CA SER A 180 20.73 7.61 -1.66
C SER A 180 21.25 6.18 -1.76
N ALA A 181 22.06 5.89 -2.79
CA ALA A 181 22.62 4.56 -2.96
C ALA A 181 24.03 4.61 -3.56
N ARG A 182 24.79 3.54 -3.34
CA ARG A 182 26.13 3.33 -3.90
C ARG A 182 26.23 1.94 -4.50
N LEU A 183 26.96 1.84 -5.61
CA LEU A 183 27.35 0.56 -6.20
C LEU A 183 28.74 0.19 -5.72
N HIS A 184 29.03 -1.12 -5.66
CA HIS A 184 30.37 -1.62 -5.35
C HIS A 184 31.39 -1.18 -6.41
N ASN A 185 31.06 -1.36 -7.69
CA ASN A 185 31.92 -0.96 -8.78
C ASN A 185 31.12 -0.53 -10.01
N ILE A 186 31.09 0.79 -10.25
CA ILE A 186 30.43 1.35 -11.43
C ILE A 186 31.20 1.10 -12.74
N LEU A 187 32.53 0.93 -12.68
CA LEU A 187 33.34 0.64 -13.86
C LEU A 187 33.05 -0.78 -14.38
N ALA A 188 32.68 -1.70 -13.49
CA ALA A 188 32.18 -3.02 -13.87
C ALA A 188 30.84 -2.93 -14.65
N HIS A 189 29.95 -2.02 -14.26
CA HIS A 189 28.73 -1.74 -15.04
C HIS A 189 29.05 -1.20 -16.45
N LEU A 190 30.07 -0.35 -16.56
CA LEU A 190 30.53 0.21 -17.84
C LEU A 190 31.36 -0.78 -18.68
N GLY A 191 31.68 -1.96 -18.16
CA GLY A 191 32.53 -2.94 -18.83
C GLY A 191 33.99 -2.51 -18.99
N VAL A 192 34.45 -1.54 -18.19
CA VAL A 192 35.83 -1.02 -18.22
C VAL A 192 36.78 -1.95 -17.46
N GLU A 193 36.29 -2.62 -16.42
CA GLU A 193 37.03 -3.61 -15.64
C GLU A 193 36.11 -4.69 -15.07
N GLU A 194 36.69 -5.79 -14.58
CA GLU A 194 35.97 -6.82 -13.83
C GLU A 194 35.62 -6.34 -12.42
N GLY A 195 34.43 -6.69 -11.92
CA GLY A 195 34.01 -6.32 -10.57
C GLY A 195 32.53 -6.58 -10.31
N ASP A 196 32.06 -6.18 -9.12
CA ASP A 196 30.66 -6.31 -8.72
C ASP A 196 29.87 -5.02 -9.05
N PRO A 197 28.92 -5.05 -10.01
CA PRO A 197 28.12 -3.88 -10.36
C PRO A 197 26.89 -3.69 -9.46
N SER A 198 26.68 -4.54 -8.44
CA SER A 198 25.51 -4.48 -7.56
C SER A 198 25.59 -3.33 -6.55
N PHE A 199 24.45 -3.07 -5.88
CA PHE A 199 24.37 -2.06 -4.84
C PHE A 199 25.14 -2.50 -3.58
N GLU A 200 26.13 -1.70 -3.20
CA GLU A 200 26.83 -1.80 -1.91
C GLU A 200 25.89 -1.40 -0.77
N SER A 201 25.24 -0.24 -0.91
CA SER A 201 24.41 0.32 0.14
C SER A 201 23.28 1.19 -0.40
N ILE A 202 22.16 1.21 0.33
CA ILE A 202 21.04 2.12 0.14
C ILE A 202 20.73 2.75 1.50
N ALA A 203 20.82 4.07 1.60
CA ALA A 203 20.46 4.82 2.80
C ALA A 203 19.13 5.55 2.60
N VAL A 204 18.20 5.34 3.52
CA VAL A 204 16.85 5.93 3.54
C VAL A 204 16.70 6.73 4.83
N LYS A 205 16.34 8.01 4.72
CA LYS A 205 15.98 8.85 5.86
C LYS A 205 14.57 9.39 5.65
N CYS A 206 13.66 8.96 6.51
CA CYS A 206 12.30 9.46 6.58
C CYS A 206 12.24 10.63 7.56
N PHE A 207 11.67 11.74 7.13
CA PHE A 207 11.34 12.91 7.93
C PHE A 207 9.82 12.95 8.07
N VAL A 208 9.32 13.09 9.29
CA VAL A 208 7.89 13.18 9.57
C VAL A 208 7.63 14.32 10.51
N SER A 209 6.64 15.16 10.20
CA SER A 209 6.18 16.24 11.09
C SER A 209 4.80 15.91 11.64
N THR A 210 4.70 15.87 12.98
CA THR A 210 3.48 15.50 13.70
C THR A 210 3.59 15.88 15.18
N PHE A 211 2.46 16.18 15.81
CA PHE A 211 2.36 16.35 17.27
C PHE A 211 2.11 15.03 18.03
N ALA A 212 2.07 13.90 17.33
CA ALA A 212 1.82 12.60 17.93
C ALA A 212 2.99 12.11 18.79
N ASP A 213 2.68 11.18 19.68
CA ASP A 213 3.66 10.50 20.53
C ASP A 213 4.75 9.78 19.70
N GLU A 214 6.02 10.04 20.01
CA GLU A 214 7.14 9.54 19.22
C GLU A 214 7.21 8.00 19.15
N ASP A 215 6.90 7.32 20.25
CA ASP A 215 6.98 5.85 20.31
C ASP A 215 5.90 5.20 19.43
N THR A 216 4.74 5.84 19.37
CA THR A 216 3.67 5.47 18.44
C THR A 216 4.11 5.65 16.98
N VAL A 217 4.69 6.79 16.63
CA VAL A 217 5.20 7.07 15.27
C VAL A 217 6.28 6.05 14.88
N LYS A 218 7.25 5.79 15.76
CA LYS A 218 8.33 4.81 15.54
C LYS A 218 7.77 3.40 15.34
N THR A 219 6.76 3.02 16.11
CA THR A 219 6.10 1.70 16.01
C THR A 219 5.41 1.55 14.65
N ILE A 220 4.66 2.56 14.22
CA ILE A 220 3.98 2.54 12.92
C ILE A 220 5.00 2.47 11.78
N TRP A 221 6.03 3.32 11.82
CA TRP A 221 7.12 3.33 10.83
C TRP A 221 7.80 1.97 10.70
N ALA A 222 8.18 1.35 11.83
CA ALA A 222 8.78 0.02 11.84
C ALA A 222 7.85 -1.03 11.20
N GLY A 223 6.54 -0.95 11.48
CA GLY A 223 5.53 -1.77 10.84
C GLY A 223 5.47 -1.59 9.31
N THR A 224 5.47 -0.34 8.83
CA THR A 224 5.50 -0.01 7.40
C THR A 224 6.75 -0.57 6.72
N VAL A 225 7.93 -0.31 7.28
CA VAL A 225 9.22 -0.77 6.74
C VAL A 225 9.27 -2.30 6.66
N ASN A 226 8.76 -3.00 7.68
CA ASN A 226 8.78 -4.46 7.73
C ASN A 226 7.79 -5.12 6.76
N ARG A 227 6.71 -4.42 6.39
CA ARG A 227 5.72 -4.92 5.41
C ARG A 227 6.04 -4.50 3.98
N SER A 228 6.98 -3.58 3.74
CA SER A 228 7.33 -3.12 2.40
C SER A 228 7.97 -4.23 1.57
N PRO A 229 7.37 -4.65 0.44
CA PRO A 229 7.94 -5.69 -0.43
C PRO A 229 9.30 -5.29 -1.00
N LEU A 230 9.48 -4.01 -1.34
CA LEU A 230 10.73 -3.49 -1.90
C LEU A 230 11.85 -3.54 -0.86
N VAL A 231 11.61 -3.05 0.36
CA VAL A 231 12.61 -3.10 1.43
C VAL A 231 12.94 -4.54 1.82
N ALA A 232 11.91 -5.39 2.00
CA ALA A 232 12.12 -6.80 2.34
C ALA A 232 12.90 -7.56 1.27
N THR A 233 12.79 -7.15 0.00
CA THR A 233 13.55 -7.73 -1.11
C THR A 233 14.98 -7.20 -1.13
N LEU A 234 15.18 -5.89 -1.10
CA LEU A 234 16.49 -5.25 -1.19
C LEU A 234 17.39 -5.58 0.00
N LYS A 235 16.83 -5.69 1.22
CA LYS A 235 17.59 -6.13 2.42
C LYS A 235 18.23 -7.52 2.28
N LYS A 236 17.76 -8.37 1.36
CA LYS A 236 18.37 -9.68 1.11
C LYS A 236 19.64 -9.60 0.25
N GLY A 237 19.77 -8.55 -0.57
CA GLY A 237 20.86 -8.40 -1.53
C GLY A 237 21.79 -7.21 -1.27
N THR A 238 21.40 -6.25 -0.44
CA THR A 238 22.12 -4.99 -0.24
C THR A 238 22.00 -4.51 1.21
N HIS A 239 23.05 -3.85 1.71
CA HIS A 239 23.00 -3.18 3.01
C HIS A 239 22.03 -1.98 2.97
N MET A 240 20.98 -2.01 3.79
CA MET A 240 20.05 -0.90 3.92
C MET A 240 20.14 -0.23 5.29
N ASP A 241 20.45 1.06 5.31
CA ASP A 241 20.39 1.92 6.51
C ASP A 241 19.12 2.75 6.44
N ILE A 242 18.14 2.46 7.31
CA ILE A 242 16.82 3.10 7.30
C ILE A 242 16.61 3.83 8.63
N ARG A 243 16.44 5.15 8.56
CA ARG A 243 16.30 6.01 9.73
C ARG A 243 15.03 6.84 9.66
N LEU A 244 14.49 7.14 10.83
CA LEU A 244 13.36 8.04 11.03
C LEU A 244 13.82 9.27 11.81
N ALA A 245 13.41 10.44 11.36
CA ALA A 245 13.55 11.71 12.07
C ALA A 245 12.16 12.33 12.23
N ILE A 246 11.76 12.56 13.49
CA ILE A 246 10.53 13.27 13.83
C ILE A 246 10.93 14.75 13.99
N VAL A 247 10.25 15.63 13.26
CA VAL A 247 10.61 17.06 13.12
C VAL A 247 9.49 17.95 13.62
#